data_AF-A0A0Q4RC42-F1
#
_entry.id   AF-A0A0Q4RC42-F1
#
_cell.length_a   1.000
_cell.length_b   1.000
_cell.length_c   1.000
_cell.angle_alpha   90.00
_cell.angle_beta   90.00
_cell.angle_gamma   90.00
#
_symmetry.space_group_name_H-M   'P 1'
#
loop_
_entity.id
_entity.type
_entity.pdbx_description
1 polymer ?
#
loop_
_entity_poly.entity_id
_entity_poly.type
_entity_poly.pdbx_seq_one_letter_code
_entity_poly.pdbx_strand_id
1 'polypeptide(L)'
;MADFDPSTAEFIQQAYRYAIQSDASILARNPTARVVQIDTQLGGSGAAGLATKYLNANAAPRAYEVVLEGVMFLDTLVGACPSFILNFPKFKTDNRPLKLIGFTTDLEANTTTVQVRG
;
A
#
# COMPACT_ATOMS: atom_id res chain seq x y z
N MET A 1 21.91 -46.15 14.94
CA MET A 1 22.02 -44.68 15.09
C MET A 1 22.51 -44.16 13.76
N ALA A 2 21.75 -43.32 13.06
CA ALA A 2 22.19 -42.77 11.79
C ALA A 2 23.30 -41.74 12.07
N ASP A 3 24.48 -41.96 11.49
CA ASP A 3 25.57 -40.99 11.51
C ASP A 3 25.11 -39.72 10.78
N PHE A 4 25.15 -38.59 11.49
CA PHE A 4 24.98 -37.29 10.88
C PHE A 4 26.27 -36.95 10.15
N ASP A 5 26.24 -36.91 8.82
CA ASP A 5 27.37 -36.44 8.01
C ASP A 5 27.55 -34.92 8.23
N PRO A 6 28.64 -34.48 8.89
CA PRO A 6 28.86 -33.07 9.19
C PRO A 6 29.15 -32.23 7.94
N SER A 7 29.39 -32.84 6.78
CA SER A 7 29.53 -32.14 5.50
C SER A 7 28.19 -31.81 4.82
N THR A 8 27.10 -32.46 5.23
CA THR A 8 25.73 -32.12 4.78
C THR A 8 25.03 -31.06 5.63
N ALA A 9 25.63 -30.69 6.78
CA ALA A 9 25.13 -29.65 7.67
C ALA A 9 25.78 -28.29 7.37
N GLU A 10 25.74 -27.83 6.11
CA GLU A 10 25.82 -26.40 5.84
C GLU A 10 24.54 -25.75 6.37
N PHE A 11 24.50 -25.53 7.69
CA PHE A 11 23.64 -24.51 8.24
C PHE A 11 24.02 -23.22 7.52
N ILE A 12 23.10 -22.70 6.70
CA ILE A 12 23.25 -21.43 6.00
C ILE A 12 23.40 -20.34 7.08
N GLN A 13 24.64 -20.08 7.51
CA GLN A 13 25.03 -19.00 8.41
C GLN A 13 25.07 -17.66 7.68
N GLN A 14 24.24 -17.47 6.65
CA GLN A 14 24.14 -16.16 6.01
C GLN A 14 23.30 -15.26 6.91
N ALA A 15 23.97 -14.38 7.65
CA ALA A 15 23.34 -13.27 8.35
C ALA A 15 22.34 -12.58 7.42
N TYR A 16 21.07 -12.59 7.83
CA TYR A 16 19.92 -11.91 7.24
C TYR A 16 20.27 -10.87 6.17
N ARG A 17 20.13 -11.24 4.89
CA ARG A 17 20.32 -10.31 3.76
C ARG A 17 19.02 -9.57 3.49
N TYR A 18 18.86 -8.39 4.04
CA TYR A 18 17.78 -7.48 3.69
C TYR A 18 18.29 -6.38 2.75
N ALA A 19 17.45 -5.98 1.79
CA ALA A 19 17.72 -4.85 0.89
C ALA A 19 16.60 -3.83 1.06
N ILE A 20 16.96 -2.57 1.30
CA ILE A 20 16.01 -1.48 1.51
C ILE A 20 16.11 -0.52 0.31
N GLN A 21 14.96 -0.17 -0.25
CA GLN A 21 14.83 0.89 -1.24
C GLN A 21 13.78 1.89 -0.73
N SER A 22 14.10 3.18 -0.81
CA SER A 22 13.23 4.24 -0.32
C SER A 22 13.36 5.48 -1.20
N ASP A 23 12.28 6.25 -1.30
CA ASP A 23 12.26 7.55 -1.98
C ASP A 23 12.09 8.66 -0.94
N ALA A 24 13.18 9.38 -0.66
CA ALA A 24 13.21 10.45 0.34
C ALA A 24 12.28 11.63 -0.05
N SER A 25 12.03 11.86 -1.34
CA SER A 25 11.13 12.92 -1.79
C SER A 25 9.67 12.61 -1.47
N ILE A 26 9.28 11.33 -1.54
CA ILE A 26 7.93 10.88 -1.17
C ILE A 26 7.74 10.97 0.34
N LEU A 27 8.72 10.50 1.13
CA LEU A 27 8.69 10.59 2.59
C LEU A 27 8.65 12.03 3.09
N ALA A 28 9.37 12.96 2.43
CA ALA A 28 9.34 14.38 2.77
C ALA A 28 7.95 15.02 2.53
N ARG A 29 7.25 14.63 1.45
CA ARG A 29 5.89 15.14 1.15
C ARG A 29 4.80 14.44 1.96
N ASN A 30 5.00 13.17 2.28
CA ASN A 30 4.06 12.35 3.01
C ASN A 30 4.82 11.49 4.04
N PRO A 31 4.99 12.00 5.28
CA PRO A 31 5.66 11.27 6.35
C PRO A 31 4.99 9.93 6.71
N THR A 32 3.72 9.76 6.33
CA THR A 32 2.95 8.52 6.52
C THR A 32 2.98 7.59 5.30
N ALA A 33 3.96 7.78 4.40
CA ALA A 33 4.14 6.94 3.23
C ALA A 33 4.33 5.46 3.60
N ARG A 34 3.80 4.58 2.74
CA ARG A 34 3.76 3.12 2.97
C ARG A 34 5.16 2.51 3.03
N VAL A 35 5.39 1.68 4.04
CA VAL A 35 6.52 0.73 4.09
C VAL A 35 6.00 -0.65 3.69
N VAL A 36 6.71 -1.32 2.78
CA VAL A 36 6.37 -2.67 2.32
C VAL A 36 7.53 -3.60 2.60
N GLN A 37 7.30 -4.60 3.44
CA GLN A 37 8.24 -5.70 3.63
C GLN A 37 7.84 -6.86 2.72
N ILE A 38 8.83 -7.43 2.02
CA ILE A 38 8.63 -8.56 1.12
C ILE A 38 9.67 -9.61 1.47
N ASP A 39 9.20 -10.74 1.97
CA ASP A 39 10.07 -11.88 2.24
C ASP A 39 10.32 -12.63 0.92
N THR A 40 11.59 -12.80 0.56
CA THR A 40 11.99 -13.39 -0.71
C THR A 40 13.23 -14.27 -0.55
N GLN A 41 13.32 -15.32 -1.36
CA GLN A 41 14.50 -16.20 -1.41
C GLN A 41 15.55 -15.72 -2.44
N LEU A 42 15.36 -14.53 -3.02
CA LEU A 42 16.29 -13.94 -3.99
C LEU A 42 17.59 -13.50 -3.30
N GLY A 43 18.71 -13.62 -4.03
CA GLY A 43 19.98 -13.01 -3.63
C GLY A 43 19.91 -11.48 -3.60
N GLY A 44 20.91 -10.81 -3.01
CA GLY A 44 20.87 -9.36 -2.74
C GLY A 44 20.55 -8.48 -3.95
N SER A 45 21.11 -8.78 -5.14
CA SER A 45 20.81 -8.05 -6.37
C SER A 45 19.37 -8.25 -6.85
N GLY A 46 18.84 -9.47 -6.74
CA GLY A 46 17.45 -9.80 -7.08
C GLY A 46 16.45 -9.16 -6.12
N ALA A 47 16.76 -9.18 -4.81
CA ALA A 47 15.95 -8.52 -3.79
C ALA A 47 15.90 -6.99 -4.00
N ALA A 48 17.04 -6.36 -4.30
CA ALA A 48 17.10 -4.94 -4.63
C ALA A 48 16.31 -4.61 -5.90
N GLY A 49 16.44 -5.41 -6.96
CA GLY A 49 15.66 -5.23 -8.19
C GLY A 49 14.15 -5.36 -7.97
N LEU A 50 13.73 -6.31 -7.13
CA LEU A 50 12.34 -6.48 -6.73
C LEU A 50 11.84 -5.26 -5.92
N ALA A 51 12.61 -4.81 -4.92
CA ALA A 51 12.29 -3.63 -4.13
C ALA A 51 12.12 -2.38 -5.02
N THR A 52 13.04 -2.14 -5.96
CA THR A 52 12.95 -1.04 -6.92
C THR A 52 11.71 -1.14 -7.81
N LYS A 53 11.38 -2.35 -8.30
CA LYS A 53 10.16 -2.56 -9.10
C LYS A 53 8.90 -2.20 -8.31
N TYR A 54 8.83 -2.60 -7.04
CA TYR A 54 7.71 -2.23 -6.18
C TYR A 54 7.68 -0.74 -5.87
N LEU A 55 8.83 -0.12 -5.61
CA LEU A 55 8.92 1.33 -5.38
C LEU A 55 8.42 2.12 -6.60
N ASN A 56 8.92 1.79 -7.79
CA ASN A 56 8.53 2.43 -9.04
C ASN A 56 7.03 2.24 -9.36
N ALA A 57 6.48 1.05 -9.10
CA ALA A 57 5.05 0.78 -9.28
C ALA A 57 4.13 1.55 -8.32
N ASN A 58 4.69 2.21 -7.30
CA ASN A 58 3.97 3.05 -6.34
C ASN A 58 4.48 4.50 -6.34
N ALA A 59 5.26 4.92 -7.35
CA ALA A 59 5.76 6.29 -7.47
C ALA A 59 4.60 7.30 -7.69
N ALA A 60 3.53 6.85 -8.35
CA ALA A 60 2.30 7.63 -8.52
C ALA A 60 1.29 7.34 -7.40
N PRO A 61 0.64 8.37 -6.83
CA PRO A 61 -0.46 8.19 -5.90
C PRO A 61 -1.60 7.40 -6.54
N ARG A 62 -2.20 6.46 -5.81
CA ARG A 62 -3.41 5.77 -6.24
C ARG A 62 -4.64 6.57 -5.81
N ALA A 63 -5.53 6.82 -6.76
CA ALA A 63 -6.87 7.28 -6.50
C ALA A 63 -7.84 6.11 -6.74
N TYR A 64 -8.88 6.04 -5.92
CA TYR A 64 -9.94 5.05 -6.05
C TYR A 64 -11.25 5.79 -6.23
N GLU A 65 -12.11 5.24 -7.09
CA GLU A 65 -13.47 5.70 -7.26
C GLU A 65 -14.41 4.61 -6.73
N VAL A 66 -15.32 4.98 -5.84
CA VAL A 66 -16.23 4.06 -5.17
C VAL A 66 -17.64 4.65 -5.20
N VAL A 67 -18.61 3.85 -5.61
CA VAL A 67 -20.03 4.22 -5.53
C VAL A 67 -20.58 3.75 -4.19
N LEU A 68 -21.19 4.67 -3.46
CA LEU A 68 -21.84 4.45 -2.18
C LEU A 68 -23.34 4.70 -2.33
N GLU A 69 -24.15 3.94 -1.59
CA GLU A 69 -25.57 4.24 -1.44
C GLU A 69 -25.75 5.44 -0.50
N GLY A 70 -26.64 6.35 -0.89
CA GLY A 70 -26.91 7.58 -0.16
C GLY A 70 -26.31 8.84 -0.79
N VAL A 71 -26.65 9.97 -0.17
CA VAL A 71 -26.41 11.31 -0.69
C VAL A 71 -25.40 12.03 0.18
N MET A 72 -24.39 12.62 -0.45
CA MET A 72 -23.43 13.51 0.20
C MET A 72 -23.66 14.93 -0.29
N PHE A 73 -23.57 15.90 0.61
CA PHE A 73 -23.73 17.32 0.27
C PHE A 73 -22.49 18.11 0.73
N LEU A 74 -22.46 19.41 0.44
CA LEU A 74 -21.31 20.24 0.81
C LEU A 74 -21.18 20.44 2.33
N ASP A 75 -22.28 20.31 3.08
CA ASP A 75 -22.29 20.34 4.54
C ASP A 75 -21.50 19.18 5.17
N THR A 76 -21.43 18.02 4.51
CA THR A 76 -20.60 16.88 4.92
C THR A 76 -19.09 17.18 4.91
N LEU A 77 -18.67 18.30 4.32
CA LEU A 77 -17.27 18.76 4.35
C LEU A 77 -16.99 19.78 5.47
N VAL A 78 -18.01 20.20 6.23
CA VAL A 78 -17.87 21.21 7.29
C VAL A 78 -17.05 20.62 8.44
N GLY A 79 -15.96 21.31 8.81
CA GLY A 79 -15.06 20.93 9.89
C GLY A 79 -13.80 20.19 9.42
N ALA A 80 -13.93 19.16 8.59
CA ALA A 80 -12.81 18.47 7.98
C ALA A 80 -13.23 17.65 6.76
N CYS A 81 -12.31 17.44 5.82
CA CYS A 81 -12.54 16.53 4.71
C CYS A 81 -12.65 15.07 5.22
N PRO A 82 -13.73 14.34 4.89
CA PRO A 82 -13.92 12.96 5.34
C PRO A 82 -12.76 12.03 4.94
N SER A 83 -12.54 11.01 5.76
CA SER A 83 -11.61 9.92 5.48
C SER A 83 -12.37 8.59 5.42
N PHE A 84 -12.02 7.76 4.44
CA PHE A 84 -12.65 6.48 4.16
C PHE A 84 -11.66 5.34 4.34
N ILE A 85 -12.10 4.26 4.96
CA ILE A 85 -11.35 3.00 4.99
C ILE A 85 -11.99 2.08 3.97
N LEU A 86 -11.29 1.85 2.86
CA LEU A 86 -11.75 0.95 1.83
C LEU A 86 -11.32 -0.48 2.16
N ASN A 87 -12.28 -1.38 2.34
CA ASN A 87 -12.02 -2.80 2.53
C ASN A 87 -12.18 -3.56 1.21
N PHE A 88 -11.24 -3.33 0.28
CA PHE A 88 -11.18 -4.07 -0.98
C PHE A 88 -9.79 -4.68 -1.18
N PRO A 89 -9.52 -5.88 -0.61
CA PRO A 89 -8.19 -6.50 -0.59
C PRO A 89 -7.57 -6.67 -1.97
N LYS A 90 -8.42 -6.95 -2.99
CA LYS A 90 -7.99 -7.11 -4.39
C LYS A 90 -7.31 -5.87 -4.97
N PHE A 91 -7.60 -4.67 -4.44
CA PHE A 91 -7.11 -3.39 -4.95
C PHE A 91 -5.99 -2.78 -4.08
N LYS A 92 -5.41 -3.56 -3.15
CA LYS A 92 -4.31 -3.12 -2.26
C LYS A 92 -4.67 -1.85 -1.49
N THR A 93 -5.91 -1.81 -1.01
CA THR A 93 -6.43 -0.70 -0.19
C THR A 93 -5.87 -0.74 1.23
N ASP A 94 -5.32 -1.89 1.66
CA ASP A 94 -4.55 -2.08 2.89
C ASP A 94 -5.28 -1.59 4.17
N ASN A 95 -6.63 -1.47 4.13
CA ASN A 95 -7.48 -0.95 5.20
C ASN A 95 -7.00 0.38 5.83
N ARG A 96 -6.29 1.20 5.05
CA ARG A 96 -5.78 2.50 5.50
C ARG A 96 -6.80 3.61 5.29
N PRO A 97 -6.78 4.67 6.12
CA PRO A 97 -7.61 5.84 5.87
C PRO A 97 -7.15 6.56 4.61
N LEU A 98 -8.06 6.71 3.64
CA LEU A 98 -7.89 7.47 2.42
C LEU A 98 -8.70 8.77 2.53
N LYS A 99 -8.15 9.89 2.09
CA LYS A 99 -8.84 11.17 2.14
C LYS A 99 -9.73 11.34 0.92
N LEU A 100 -10.92 11.89 1.12
CA LEU A 100 -11.78 12.32 0.03
C LEU A 100 -11.10 13.44 -0.76
N ILE A 101 -11.12 13.33 -2.09
CA ILE A 101 -10.61 14.35 -3.02
C ILE A 101 -11.72 14.95 -3.88
N GLY A 102 -12.85 14.25 -4.03
CA GLY A 102 -14.02 14.72 -4.75
C GLY A 102 -15.19 13.75 -4.57
N PHE A 103 -16.40 14.24 -4.80
CA PHE A 103 -17.58 13.40 -4.87
C PHE A 103 -18.56 13.96 -5.90
N THR A 104 -19.34 13.06 -6.49
CA THR A 104 -20.46 13.39 -7.38
C THR A 104 -21.67 12.64 -6.87
N THR A 105 -22.81 13.32 -6.78
CA THR A 105 -24.02 12.77 -6.19
C THR A 105 -25.13 12.75 -7.23
N ASP A 106 -25.76 11.60 -7.36
CA ASP A 106 -26.94 11.37 -8.17
C ASP A 106 -28.16 11.30 -7.24
N LEU A 107 -29.02 12.31 -7.32
CA LEU A 107 -30.22 12.43 -6.49
C LEU A 107 -31.36 11.53 -6.97
N GLU A 108 -31.39 11.16 -8.25
CA GLU A 108 -32.42 10.27 -8.80
C GLU A 108 -32.14 8.82 -8.40
N ALA A 109 -30.89 8.41 -8.50
CA ALA A 109 -30.45 7.07 -8.10
C ALA A 109 -30.19 6.94 -6.60
N ASN A 110 -30.18 8.05 -5.84
CA ASN A 110 -29.82 8.09 -4.42
C ASN A 110 -28.44 7.49 -4.15
N THR A 111 -27.45 7.83 -4.98
CA THR A 111 -26.07 7.32 -4.87
C THR A 111 -25.05 8.45 -4.90
N THR A 112 -23.88 8.19 -4.30
CA THR A 112 -22.75 9.11 -4.33
C THR A 112 -21.50 8.36 -4.79
N THR A 113 -20.88 8.86 -5.84
CA THR A 113 -19.56 8.42 -6.28
C THR A 113 -18.51 9.24 -5.54
N VAL A 114 -17.69 8.59 -4.71
CA VAL A 114 -16.58 9.23 -3.99
C VAL A 114 -15.26 8.89 -4.65
N GLN A 115 -14.40 9.89 -4.76
CA GLN A 115 -13.01 9.74 -5.17
C GLN A 115 -12.11 9.92 -3.94
N VAL A 116 -11.29 8.93 -3.64
CA VAL A 116 -10.42 8.92 -2.45
C VAL A 116 -8.97 8.63 -2.81
N ARG A 117 -8.03 9.23 -2.06
CA ARG A 117 -6.59 9.12 -2.29
C ARG A 117 -5.82 8.98 -0.98
N GLY A 118 -4.75 8.18 -1.00
CA GLY A 118 -3.81 8.02 0.12
C GLY A 118 -2.54 7.26 -0.26
#